data_AF-A0A815I0S7-F1
#
_entry.id   AF-A0A815I0S7-F1
#
_cell.length_a   1.000
_cell.length_b   1.000
_cell.length_c   1.000
_cell.angle_alpha   90.00
_cell.angle_beta   90.00
_cell.angle_gamma   90.00
#
_symmetry.space_group_name_H-M   'P 1'
#
loop_
_entity.id
_entity.type
_entity.pdbx_description
1 polymer ?
#
loop_
_entity_poly.entity_id
_entity_poly.type
_entity_poly.pdbx_seq_one_letter_code
_entity_poly.pdbx_strand_id
1 'polypeptide(L)'
;MVVVASTLLFIIVGVVIAFTTSHHKLTEDSATDGLPANNPIRQPWIWPLPQTWQRGNQTIEFSENVRFDFEGSSSILNKAVQRYQRLFFLKETHPMIPYNWSTTSTIVAYVLNKIHIQVQDISEELSIETDASYSLIILAAQYDRVQIKAKTVFGALYALETLSQIVRWSPVHQTFVIPNAPWNIIDYPKYKHRGLLLDTSRHYYDVQDLHKVIDTMSWNKMNVFHWHFLDATSFPYASKAYPQLANKGAYSPVHQYTNDDIRNLVQYAKERGVRVIPELEAPGHSTSWAYGIPEIVSCVNKVPYAGFTVQPPSGQLNIANSKTKEVVNTIIDELSELFPDSWFHASGDEVIMNCWTNDTQIVSYLAERNMTIMELFRSFVIDMQNHIRSRHKTVMVWQEMLLEYNFTLPTDTIVQIWIGSSGVKAATQKGYKTVVSSSDYWYLDTGYGKPRSNPYSNVPGAGYNHWNRVYSYDIRANLTEDEANLIQGGEVCMWSELADRTNFEGKIWPRAAAAGERLWSGYETPTGETIASDDAILRLLPWRELMVLRGTMASPLNQGFCTRNPLDCFQVEHIQTA
;
A
#
# COMPACT_ATOMS: atom_id res chain seq x y z
N MET A 1 -20.62 -79.90 30.09
CA MET A 1 -19.70 -80.75 29.30
C MET A 1 -18.30 -80.55 29.85
N VAL A 2 -17.76 -81.61 30.45
CA VAL A 2 -16.36 -81.74 30.88
C VAL A 2 -15.54 -82.21 29.68
N VAL A 3 -14.30 -81.70 29.52
CA VAL A 3 -13.02 -82.38 29.17
C VAL A 3 -11.98 -81.24 28.94
N VAL A 4 -11.17 -80.85 29.94
CA VAL A 4 -9.76 -81.26 30.26
C VAL A 4 -8.75 -80.74 29.21
N ALA A 5 -8.05 -79.61 29.41
CA ALA A 5 -6.84 -79.35 30.23
C ALA A 5 -5.52 -79.91 29.67
N SER A 6 -4.58 -79.01 29.35
CA SER A 6 -3.12 -79.24 29.32
C SER A 6 -2.38 -77.97 29.71
N THR A 7 -1.51 -78.14 30.69
CA THR A 7 -0.82 -77.19 31.59
C THR A 7 0.42 -76.53 30.95
N LEU A 8 0.86 -75.36 31.43
CA LEU A 8 2.20 -75.21 32.06
C LEU A 8 2.44 -73.79 32.65
N LEU A 9 2.87 -73.80 33.91
CA LEU A 9 3.40 -72.71 34.75
C LEU A 9 4.66 -72.08 34.14
N PHE A 10 4.98 -70.80 34.43
CA PHE A 10 6.30 -70.39 34.97
C PHE A 10 6.36 -68.89 35.35
N ILE A 11 6.47 -68.68 36.68
CA ILE A 11 7.27 -67.70 37.45
C ILE A 11 7.46 -66.28 36.88
N ILE A 12 6.89 -65.31 37.62
CA ILE A 12 7.17 -63.88 37.56
C ILE A 12 8.50 -63.59 38.25
N VAL A 13 9.49 -63.07 37.52
CA VAL A 13 10.65 -62.38 38.08
C VAL A 13 10.38 -60.88 37.97
N GLY A 14 10.19 -60.23 39.13
CA GLY A 14 10.10 -58.78 39.23
C GLY A 14 11.45 -58.14 39.01
N VAL A 15 11.56 -57.28 37.99
CA VAL A 15 12.63 -56.29 37.89
C VAL A 15 12.03 -54.96 38.33
N VAL A 16 12.37 -54.54 39.55
CA VAL A 16 12.11 -53.19 40.06
C VAL A 16 13.16 -52.28 39.43
N ILE A 17 12.79 -51.58 38.36
CA ILE A 17 13.54 -50.40 37.92
C ILE A 17 12.93 -49.21 38.66
N ALA A 18 13.64 -48.74 39.68
CA ALA A 18 13.34 -47.51 40.36
C ALA A 18 13.49 -46.34 39.37
N PHE A 19 12.37 -45.85 38.84
CA PHE A 19 12.34 -44.50 38.27
C PHE A 19 12.41 -43.51 39.42
N THR A 20 13.60 -42.99 39.68
CA THR A 20 13.76 -41.79 40.49
C THR A 20 13.04 -40.67 39.75
N THR A 21 11.93 -40.20 40.31
CA THR A 21 11.26 -38.97 39.87
C THR A 21 12.20 -37.80 40.16
N SER A 22 13.01 -37.43 39.18
CA SER A 22 13.58 -36.09 39.11
C SER A 22 12.41 -35.13 38.89
N HIS A 23 11.90 -34.55 39.98
CA HIS A 23 11.17 -33.29 39.89
C HIS A 23 12.17 -32.23 39.43
N HIS A 24 12.31 -32.04 38.12
CA HIS A 24 12.74 -30.76 37.61
C HIS A 24 11.65 -29.75 37.95
N LYS A 25 11.80 -29.10 39.12
CA LYS A 25 11.40 -27.71 39.27
C LYS A 25 12.06 -26.99 38.09
N LEU A 26 11.25 -26.50 37.16
CA LEU A 26 11.65 -25.39 36.31
C LEU A 26 11.89 -24.22 37.27
N THR A 27 13.12 -24.09 37.75
CA THR A 27 13.59 -22.82 38.27
C THR A 27 13.50 -21.84 37.10
N GLU A 28 12.85 -20.70 37.34
CA GLU A 28 13.09 -19.48 36.59
C GLU A 28 14.56 -19.12 36.79
N ASP A 29 15.45 -19.82 36.09
CA ASP A 29 16.84 -19.40 35.98
C ASP A 29 16.94 -18.43 34.81
N SER A 30 17.01 -17.17 35.20
CA SER A 30 17.71 -16.10 34.53
C SER A 30 19.00 -16.59 33.87
N ALA A 31 18.92 -16.97 32.59
CA ALA A 31 20.09 -17.16 31.72
C ALA A 31 19.68 -17.12 30.24
N THR A 32 19.06 -16.02 29.81
CA THR A 32 19.41 -15.49 28.49
C THR A 32 20.69 -14.68 28.70
N ASP A 33 21.81 -15.38 28.89
CA ASP A 33 23.13 -14.76 28.76
C ASP A 33 23.20 -14.17 27.36
N GLY A 34 23.29 -12.84 27.33
CA GLY A 34 23.01 -12.02 26.18
C GLY A 34 23.91 -12.32 24.99
N LEU A 35 23.28 -12.53 23.84
CA LEU A 35 23.89 -12.18 22.57
C LEU A 35 24.28 -10.68 22.58
N PRO A 36 25.38 -10.31 21.92
CA PRO A 36 26.40 -9.39 22.46
C PRO A 36 26.01 -7.91 22.53
N ALA A 37 26.75 -7.18 23.37
CA ALA A 37 26.71 -5.75 23.64
C ALA A 37 26.98 -4.79 22.46
N ASN A 38 27.03 -5.31 21.22
CA ASN A 38 27.10 -4.50 20.02
C ASN A 38 25.77 -4.59 19.29
N ASN A 39 24.94 -3.55 19.41
CA ASN A 39 23.82 -3.34 18.51
C ASN A 39 24.36 -3.24 17.07
N PRO A 40 24.19 -4.25 16.20
CA PRO A 40 24.74 -4.21 14.85
C PRO A 40 23.92 -3.29 13.94
N ILE A 41 22.75 -2.84 14.39
CA ILE A 41 21.85 -2.01 13.60
C ILE A 41 22.40 -0.59 13.62
N ARG A 42 23.22 -0.29 12.60
CA ARG A 42 23.70 1.06 12.30
C ARG A 42 22.51 2.02 12.17
N GLN A 43 21.44 1.59 11.50
CA GLN A 43 20.23 2.37 11.22
C GLN A 43 19.24 2.41 12.40
N PRO A 44 18.39 3.45 12.52
CA PRO A 44 17.33 3.51 13.52
C PRO A 44 16.18 2.58 13.16
N TRP A 45 15.42 2.07 14.13
CA TRP A 45 14.23 1.25 13.85
C TRP A 45 13.06 2.16 13.52
N ILE A 46 13.15 2.77 12.35
CA ILE A 46 12.16 3.66 11.77
C ILE A 46 11.90 3.15 10.35
N TRP A 47 10.64 3.17 9.96
CA TRP A 47 10.14 2.78 8.65
C TRP A 47 9.09 3.80 8.15
N PRO A 48 9.27 4.43 6.97
CA PRO A 48 10.49 4.46 6.17
C PRO A 48 11.70 5.08 6.88
N LEU A 49 12.92 4.70 6.47
CA LEU A 49 14.17 5.29 6.93
C LEU A 49 14.23 6.80 6.59
N PRO A 50 14.46 7.69 7.57
CA PRO A 50 14.55 9.12 7.30
C PRO A 50 15.76 9.49 6.41
N GLN A 51 15.64 10.56 5.63
CA GLN A 51 16.72 11.09 4.78
C GLN A 51 18.00 11.37 5.56
N THR A 52 17.87 12.01 6.72
CA THR A 52 18.99 12.23 7.64
C THR A 52 18.54 12.04 9.08
N TRP A 53 19.40 11.43 9.88
CA TRP A 53 19.10 11.19 11.29
C TRP A 53 20.40 11.14 12.09
N GLN A 54 20.32 11.61 13.33
CA GLN A 54 21.35 11.46 14.36
C GLN A 54 20.66 11.06 15.65
N ARG A 55 21.32 10.18 16.41
CA ARG A 55 20.82 9.68 17.69
C ARG A 55 21.96 9.58 18.70
N GLY A 56 21.62 9.78 19.97
CA GLY A 56 22.55 9.58 21.09
C GLY A 56 22.49 8.16 21.64
N ASN A 57 22.79 8.04 22.93
CA ASN A 57 22.85 6.77 23.64
C ASN A 57 22.05 6.74 24.96
N GLN A 58 21.21 7.75 25.20
CA GLN A 58 20.43 7.86 26.44
C GLN A 58 19.01 7.34 26.26
N THR A 59 18.41 6.87 27.34
CA THR A 59 16.99 6.53 27.39
C THR A 59 16.25 7.55 28.24
N ILE A 60 15.17 8.10 27.70
CA ILE A 60 14.33 9.11 28.35
C ILE A 60 12.98 8.48 28.66
N GLU A 61 12.40 8.77 29.82
CA GLU A 61 11.00 8.47 30.09
C GLU A 61 10.08 9.42 29.32
N PHE A 62 9.04 8.89 28.71
CA PHE A 62 8.04 9.65 27.96
C PHE A 62 6.69 9.55 28.66
N SER A 63 6.23 10.68 29.20
CA SER A 63 5.05 10.72 30.07
C SER A 63 3.77 10.40 29.29
N GLU A 64 2.94 9.50 29.84
CA GLU A 64 1.57 9.25 29.33
C GLU A 64 0.69 10.53 29.37
N ASN A 65 1.05 11.51 30.21
CA ASN A 65 0.38 12.82 30.30
C ASN A 65 1.02 13.88 29.39
N VAL A 66 1.62 13.46 28.26
CA VAL A 66 2.24 14.37 27.29
C VAL A 66 1.25 15.42 26.82
N ARG A 67 1.68 16.68 26.81
CA ARG A 67 0.90 17.82 26.31
C ARG A 67 1.38 18.21 24.92
N PHE A 68 0.45 18.48 24.03
CA PHE A 68 0.73 19.00 22.70
C PHE A 68 0.49 20.50 22.68
N ASP A 69 1.41 21.25 22.08
CA ASP A 69 1.24 22.67 21.81
C ASP A 69 1.57 22.98 20.35
N PHE A 70 0.64 23.64 19.67
CA PHE A 70 0.84 24.16 18.32
C PHE A 70 0.04 25.44 18.13
N GLU A 71 0.56 26.34 17.30
CA GLU A 71 -0.09 27.62 16.99
C GLU A 71 -1.03 27.47 15.78
N GLY A 72 -2.12 28.22 15.79
CA GLY A 72 -3.13 28.20 14.73
C GLY A 72 -4.28 27.22 14.96
N SER A 73 -5.23 27.20 14.03
CA SER A 73 -6.40 26.32 14.06
C SER A 73 -6.38 25.38 12.87
N SER A 74 -6.09 24.09 13.11
CA SER A 74 -6.17 23.03 12.11
C SER A 74 -7.00 21.86 12.64
N SER A 75 -8.03 21.45 11.91
CA SER A 75 -8.83 20.27 12.23
C SER A 75 -8.01 18.99 12.06
N ILE A 76 -7.17 18.93 11.03
CA ILE A 76 -6.31 17.79 10.71
C ILE A 76 -5.29 17.57 11.84
N LEU A 77 -4.59 18.63 12.27
CA LEU A 77 -3.64 18.52 13.39
C LEU A 77 -4.33 18.12 14.70
N ASN A 78 -5.51 18.70 15.00
CA ASN A 78 -6.27 18.31 16.19
C ASN A 78 -6.62 16.82 16.19
N LYS A 79 -7.13 16.30 15.07
CA LYS A 79 -7.44 14.87 14.92
C LYS A 79 -6.19 13.99 14.96
N ALA A 80 -5.08 14.47 14.39
CA ALA A 80 -3.81 13.77 14.43
C ALA A 80 -3.24 13.67 15.84
N VAL A 81 -3.29 14.75 16.62
CA VAL A 81 -2.88 14.76 18.03
C VAL A 81 -3.67 13.72 18.83
N GLN A 82 -5.00 13.72 18.69
CA GLN A 82 -5.85 12.72 19.37
C GLN A 82 -5.51 11.28 18.94
N ARG A 83 -5.24 11.07 17.65
CA ARG A 83 -4.85 9.76 17.12
C ARG A 83 -3.49 9.31 17.68
N TYR A 84 -2.47 10.16 17.60
CA TYR A 84 -1.12 9.82 18.04
C TYR A 84 -0.97 9.75 19.56
N GLN A 85 -1.79 10.47 20.33
CA GLN A 85 -1.86 10.26 21.76
C GLN A 85 -2.25 8.82 22.11
N ARG A 86 -3.05 8.13 21.30
CA ARG A 86 -3.33 6.69 21.48
C ARG A 86 -2.21 5.81 20.93
N LEU A 87 -1.64 6.14 19.78
CA LEU A 87 -0.62 5.32 19.12
C LEU A 87 0.75 5.36 19.82
N PHE A 88 1.07 6.41 20.58
CA PHE A 88 2.28 6.47 21.39
C PHE A 88 2.27 5.50 22.57
N PHE A 89 1.09 5.20 23.11
CA PHE A 89 0.96 4.50 24.39
C PHE A 89 0.40 3.08 24.23
N LEU A 90 0.94 2.33 23.27
CA LEU A 90 0.64 0.91 23.07
C LEU A 90 1.55 0.05 23.97
N LYS A 91 0.95 -0.68 24.92
CA LYS A 91 1.69 -1.54 25.86
C LYS A 91 1.92 -2.93 25.25
N GLU A 92 3.18 -3.20 24.89
CA GLU A 92 3.62 -4.53 24.44
C GLU A 92 4.44 -5.21 25.56
N THR A 93 3.79 -6.06 26.37
CA THR A 93 4.45 -6.69 27.53
C THR A 93 5.32 -7.88 27.16
N HIS A 94 5.07 -8.50 25.99
CA HIS A 94 5.79 -9.68 25.50
C HIS A 94 6.20 -9.47 24.04
N PRO A 95 7.14 -8.54 23.77
CA PRO A 95 7.49 -8.23 22.40
C PRO A 95 8.18 -9.41 21.72
N MET A 96 7.82 -9.65 20.46
CA MET A 96 8.49 -10.65 19.64
C MET A 96 9.97 -10.32 19.46
N ILE A 97 10.30 -9.02 19.40
CA ILE A 97 11.67 -8.52 19.31
C ILE A 97 12.13 -8.05 20.70
N PRO A 98 13.23 -8.59 21.25
CA PRO A 98 13.69 -8.23 22.58
C PRO A 98 13.96 -6.73 22.77
N TYR A 99 13.52 -6.17 23.91
CA TYR A 99 13.64 -4.73 24.19
C TYR A 99 15.09 -4.21 24.17
N ASN A 100 16.04 -5.00 24.70
CA ASN A 100 17.47 -4.65 24.78
C ASN A 100 18.14 -4.44 23.41
N TRP A 101 17.53 -4.90 22.32
CA TRP A 101 18.04 -4.64 20.98
C TRP A 101 17.82 -3.20 20.50
N SER A 102 16.81 -2.53 21.06
CA SER A 102 16.39 -1.21 20.61
C SER A 102 17.05 -0.06 21.36
N THR A 103 17.71 -0.34 22.47
CA THR A 103 18.28 0.67 23.37
C THR A 103 19.75 0.44 23.64
N THR A 104 20.51 1.53 23.65
CA THR A 104 21.93 1.56 24.02
C THR A 104 22.15 1.82 25.51
N SER A 105 21.10 2.19 26.26
CA SER A 105 21.14 2.41 27.70
C SER A 105 19.90 1.87 28.40
N THR A 106 20.10 1.20 29.52
CA THR A 106 19.03 0.75 30.43
C THR A 106 18.79 1.73 31.58
N ILE A 107 19.42 2.91 31.55
CA ILE A 107 19.22 3.95 32.57
C ILE A 107 18.29 5.01 31.99
N VAL A 108 17.19 5.25 32.71
CA VAL A 108 16.23 6.32 32.43
C VAL A 108 16.74 7.60 33.08
N ALA A 109 17.00 8.63 32.27
CA ALA A 109 17.66 9.85 32.74
C ALA A 109 16.70 10.95 33.21
N TYR A 110 15.66 11.28 32.45
CA TYR A 110 14.69 12.36 32.72
C TYR A 110 13.33 12.05 32.09
N VAL A 111 12.32 12.87 32.41
CA VAL A 111 10.93 12.73 31.93
C VAL A 111 10.61 13.82 30.91
N LEU A 112 10.18 13.42 29.72
CA LEU A 112 9.65 14.31 28.68
C LEU A 112 8.12 14.29 28.72
N ASN A 113 7.49 15.46 28.76
CA ASN A 113 6.03 15.59 28.87
C ASN A 113 5.39 16.61 27.91
N LYS A 114 6.12 17.08 26.90
CA LYS A 114 5.63 18.10 25.97
C LYS A 114 6.05 17.84 24.53
N ILE A 115 5.14 18.04 23.57
CA ILE A 115 5.42 18.03 22.14
C ILE A 115 4.99 19.37 21.56
N HIS A 116 5.97 20.14 21.08
CA HIS A 116 5.75 21.41 20.40
C HIS A 116 5.79 21.22 18.88
N ILE A 117 4.69 21.55 18.21
CA ILE A 117 4.56 21.44 16.75
C ILE A 117 4.46 22.85 16.16
N GLN A 118 5.40 23.18 15.29
CA GLN A 118 5.41 24.42 14.54
C GLN A 118 5.18 24.12 13.06
N VAL A 119 4.11 24.69 12.50
CA VAL A 119 3.78 24.57 11.07
C VAL A 119 3.84 25.95 10.43
N GLN A 120 4.52 26.07 9.29
CA GLN A 120 4.63 27.36 8.58
C GLN A 120 3.34 27.75 7.86
N ASP A 121 2.72 26.78 7.18
CA ASP A 121 1.44 26.93 6.48
C ASP A 121 0.39 25.98 7.09
N ILE A 122 -0.60 26.57 7.76
CA ILE A 122 -1.70 25.84 8.43
C ILE A 122 -2.79 25.40 7.44
N SER A 123 -2.65 25.71 6.15
CA SER A 123 -3.55 25.25 5.10
C SER A 123 -3.70 23.73 5.13
N GLU A 124 -4.94 23.29 4.98
CA GLU A 124 -5.31 21.88 4.91
C GLU A 124 -5.54 21.45 3.45
N GLU A 125 -5.06 22.20 2.46
CA GLU A 125 -5.14 21.80 1.05
C GLU A 125 -4.14 20.68 0.76
N LEU A 126 -4.65 19.55 0.25
CA LEU A 126 -3.85 18.39 -0.11
C LEU A 126 -3.81 18.23 -1.63
N SER A 127 -2.61 18.20 -2.18
CA SER A 127 -2.31 18.00 -3.61
C SER A 127 -0.96 17.29 -3.79
N ILE A 128 -0.62 16.94 -5.04
CA ILE A 128 0.70 16.39 -5.39
C ILE A 128 1.87 17.33 -5.03
N GLU A 129 1.63 18.64 -4.95
CA GLU A 129 2.65 19.66 -4.63
C GLU A 129 2.80 19.92 -3.12
N THR A 130 2.02 19.22 -2.29
CA THR A 130 2.04 19.38 -0.84
C THR A 130 3.41 19.02 -0.29
N ASP A 131 4.03 19.97 0.40
CA ASP A 131 5.33 19.76 1.02
C ASP A 131 5.17 18.89 2.27
N ALA A 132 5.74 17.69 2.20
CA ALA A 132 5.70 16.68 3.25
C ALA A 132 6.95 16.68 4.15
N SER A 133 7.84 17.67 4.02
CA SER A 133 9.09 17.73 4.78
C SER A 133 8.86 18.13 6.24
N TYR A 134 9.72 17.62 7.11
CA TYR A 134 9.72 17.97 8.52
C TYR A 134 11.11 17.82 9.16
N SER A 135 11.28 18.45 10.32
CA SER A 135 12.33 18.12 11.28
C SER A 135 11.74 17.72 12.63
N LEU A 136 12.38 16.74 13.25
CA LEU A 136 12.02 16.19 14.56
C LEU A 136 13.26 16.21 15.45
N ILE A 137 13.21 17.00 16.52
CA ILE A 137 14.30 17.17 17.47
C ILE A 137 13.83 16.75 18.86
N ILE A 138 14.57 15.83 19.48
CA ILE A 138 14.39 15.41 20.87
C ILE A 138 15.67 15.77 21.61
N LEU A 139 15.64 16.83 22.40
CA LEU A 139 16.82 17.33 23.11
C LEU A 139 17.03 16.57 24.41
N ALA A 140 18.30 16.42 24.79
CA ALA A 140 18.68 15.91 26.10
C ALA A 140 19.05 17.02 27.08
N ALA A 141 18.66 16.84 28.34
CA ALA A 141 19.15 17.55 29.53
C ALA A 141 18.75 19.02 29.77
N GLN A 142 18.09 19.76 28.87
CA GLN A 142 17.69 21.16 29.16
C GLN A 142 16.33 21.64 28.65
N TYR A 143 15.65 20.90 27.78
CA TYR A 143 14.35 21.31 27.24
C TYR A 143 13.40 20.12 27.31
N ASP A 144 12.40 20.19 28.18
CA ASP A 144 11.39 19.15 28.43
C ASP A 144 10.41 18.98 27.26
N ARG A 145 10.88 18.98 26.00
CA ARG A 145 10.00 18.90 24.84
C ARG A 145 10.62 18.20 23.63
N VAL A 146 9.76 17.51 22.90
CA VAL A 146 9.97 17.21 21.48
C VAL A 146 9.62 18.45 20.66
N GLN A 147 10.43 18.78 19.67
CA GLN A 147 10.15 19.83 18.69
C GLN A 147 9.92 19.22 17.32
N ILE A 148 8.74 19.47 16.75
CA ILE A 148 8.40 19.17 15.37
C ILE A 148 8.30 20.48 14.62
N LYS A 149 9.00 20.59 13.50
CA LYS A 149 8.83 21.70 12.56
C LYS A 149 8.49 21.15 11.19
N ALA A 150 7.46 21.68 10.55
CA ALA A 150 7.05 21.28 9.22
C ALA A 150 6.61 22.50 8.40
N LYS A 151 6.71 22.39 7.07
CA LYS A 151 6.20 23.44 6.20
C LYS A 151 4.67 23.43 6.16
N THR A 152 4.06 22.26 6.08
CA THR A 152 2.60 22.08 6.07
C THR A 152 2.14 21.19 7.22
N VAL A 153 0.82 21.15 7.47
CA VAL A 153 0.22 20.23 8.44
C VAL A 153 0.56 18.76 8.13
N PHE A 154 0.75 18.40 6.87
CA PHE A 154 1.01 17.04 6.43
C PHE A 154 2.45 16.59 6.74
N GLY A 155 3.44 17.49 6.67
CA GLY A 155 4.78 17.21 7.18
C GLY A 155 4.76 16.91 8.69
N ALA A 156 3.94 17.64 9.45
CA ALA A 156 3.77 17.38 10.88
C ALA A 156 3.09 16.03 11.16
N LEU A 157 2.14 15.58 10.33
CA LEU A 157 1.59 14.22 10.42
C LEU A 157 2.68 13.15 10.30
N TYR A 158 3.57 13.28 9.32
CA TYR A 158 4.67 12.34 9.11
C TYR A 158 5.71 12.40 10.25
N ALA A 159 5.95 13.57 10.83
CA ALA A 159 6.79 13.71 12.02
C ALA A 159 6.21 12.98 13.24
N LEU A 160 4.90 13.09 13.46
CA LEU A 160 4.19 12.36 14.52
C LEU A 160 4.25 10.84 14.29
N GLU A 161 4.13 10.39 13.04
CA GLU A 161 4.33 8.98 12.70
C GLU A 161 5.74 8.51 13.05
N THR A 162 6.77 9.24 12.64
CA THR A 162 8.15 8.90 12.98
C THR A 162 8.38 8.88 14.48
N LEU A 163 7.85 9.86 15.22
CA LEU A 163 7.92 9.87 16.69
C LEU A 163 7.24 8.63 17.31
N SER A 164 6.12 8.19 16.73
CA SER A 164 5.36 7.03 17.23
C SER A 164 6.09 5.70 17.10
N GLN A 165 7.08 5.63 16.22
CA GLN A 165 7.96 4.46 16.05
C GLN A 165 9.17 4.51 17.00
N ILE A 166 9.52 5.71 17.47
CA ILE A 166 10.59 5.91 18.44
C ILE A 166 10.08 5.62 19.86
N VAL A 167 8.88 6.09 20.22
CA VAL A 167 8.26 5.85 21.53
C VAL A 167 7.89 4.38 21.70
N ARG A 168 8.25 3.78 22.85
CA ARG A 168 7.99 2.36 23.13
C ARG A 168 7.72 2.12 24.60
N TRP A 169 7.01 1.03 24.91
CA TRP A 169 6.90 0.52 26.27
C TRP A 169 8.21 -0.17 26.69
N SER A 170 8.71 0.12 27.89
CA SER A 170 9.81 -0.61 28.52
C SER A 170 9.27 -1.58 29.56
N PRO A 171 9.33 -2.91 29.32
CA PRO A 171 8.91 -3.90 30.31
C PRO A 171 9.76 -3.88 31.59
N VAL A 172 11.04 -3.51 31.48
CA VAL A 172 11.99 -3.44 32.60
C VAL A 172 11.67 -2.28 33.53
N HIS A 173 11.38 -1.10 32.99
CA HIS A 173 11.09 0.10 33.79
C HIS A 173 9.59 0.31 34.05
N GLN A 174 8.73 -0.48 33.39
CA GLN A 174 7.26 -0.34 33.44
C GLN A 174 6.79 1.08 33.10
N THR A 175 7.43 1.73 32.14
CA THR A 175 7.07 3.06 31.65
C THR A 175 7.32 3.17 30.14
N PHE A 176 6.76 4.20 29.51
CA PHE A 176 7.06 4.53 28.12
C PHE A 176 8.37 5.30 28.03
N VAL A 177 9.14 5.03 26.97
CA VAL A 177 10.48 5.59 26.81
C VAL A 177 10.75 6.02 25.38
N ILE A 178 11.71 6.92 25.23
CA ILE A 178 12.38 7.29 23.99
C ILE A 178 13.83 6.79 24.11
N PRO A 179 14.20 5.69 23.45
CA PRO A 179 15.56 5.16 23.49
C PRO A 179 16.48 5.94 22.54
N ASN A 180 17.79 5.91 22.82
CA ASN A 180 18.86 6.50 21.99
C ASN A 180 18.75 8.01 21.76
N ALA A 181 18.21 8.75 22.73
CA ALA A 181 18.20 10.20 22.66
C ALA A 181 19.58 10.82 22.96
N PRO A 182 19.83 12.09 22.58
CA PRO A 182 18.97 12.98 21.80
C PRO A 182 18.76 12.50 20.36
N TRP A 183 17.65 12.91 19.74
CA TRP A 183 17.38 12.66 18.32
C TRP A 183 17.37 13.96 17.53
N ASN A 184 17.93 13.93 16.32
CA ASN A 184 17.80 14.99 15.33
C ASN A 184 17.53 14.35 13.96
N ILE A 185 16.33 14.56 13.44
CA ILE A 185 15.87 13.99 12.17
C ILE A 185 15.44 15.13 11.26
N ILE A 186 15.90 15.11 10.01
CA ILE A 186 15.40 15.94 8.92
C ILE A 186 14.99 14.99 7.80
N ASP A 187 13.75 15.10 7.36
CA ASP A 187 13.14 14.08 6.51
C ASP A 187 12.16 14.68 5.50
N TYR A 188 12.08 14.01 4.34
CA TYR A 188 11.25 14.39 3.21
C TYR A 188 11.18 13.21 2.22
N PRO A 189 10.10 13.10 1.43
CA PRO A 189 9.97 12.02 0.46
C PRO A 189 10.86 12.25 -0.78
N LYS A 190 11.41 11.17 -1.32
CA LYS A 190 12.12 11.15 -2.60
C LYS A 190 11.17 11.38 -3.78
N TYR A 191 9.98 10.76 -3.73
CA TYR A 191 8.95 10.88 -4.77
C TYR A 191 7.66 11.47 -4.22
N LYS A 192 7.01 12.32 -5.02
CA LYS A 192 5.76 12.99 -4.62
C LYS A 192 4.56 12.04 -4.65
N HIS A 193 4.56 11.05 -5.54
CA HIS A 193 3.49 10.07 -5.72
C HIS A 193 3.85 8.71 -5.12
N ARG A 194 3.21 8.32 -4.01
CA ARG A 194 3.53 7.08 -3.28
C ARG A 194 2.24 6.32 -3.03
N GLY A 195 1.86 5.50 -4.01
CA GLY A 195 0.51 5.00 -4.10
C GLY A 195 0.32 3.52 -3.79
N LEU A 196 -0.94 3.20 -3.50
CA LEU A 196 -1.46 1.85 -3.41
C LEU A 196 -2.77 1.83 -4.17
N LEU A 197 -2.83 0.99 -5.21
CA LEU A 197 -4.05 0.68 -5.92
C LEU A 197 -4.77 -0.46 -5.21
N LEU A 198 -6.05 -0.27 -4.92
CA LEU A 198 -6.93 -1.34 -4.44
C LEU A 198 -8.12 -1.50 -5.37
N ASP A 199 -8.27 -2.71 -5.88
CA ASP A 199 -9.44 -3.16 -6.62
C ASP A 199 -10.56 -3.54 -5.66
N THR A 200 -11.69 -2.85 -5.78
CA THR A 200 -12.91 -3.08 -5.00
C THR A 200 -14.11 -3.44 -5.88
N SER A 201 -13.84 -3.78 -7.15
CA SER A 201 -14.82 -4.25 -8.10
C SER A 201 -14.84 -5.77 -8.19
N ARG A 202 -13.67 -6.41 -8.32
CA ARG A 202 -13.56 -7.88 -8.37
C ARG A 202 -14.10 -8.53 -7.10
N HIS A 203 -13.86 -7.91 -5.94
CA HIS A 203 -14.59 -8.17 -4.71
C HIS A 203 -14.89 -6.86 -4.00
N TYR A 204 -16.05 -6.78 -3.34
CA TYR A 204 -16.45 -5.61 -2.56
C TYR A 204 -15.71 -5.54 -1.21
N TYR A 205 -15.40 -4.32 -0.78
CA TYR A 205 -14.81 -4.01 0.52
C TYR A 205 -15.68 -3.02 1.27
N ASP A 206 -15.93 -3.26 2.56
CA ASP A 206 -16.68 -2.30 3.38
C ASP A 206 -15.86 -0.99 3.53
N VAL A 207 -16.53 0.15 3.74
CA VAL A 207 -15.85 1.44 3.97
C VAL A 207 -14.85 1.36 5.15
N GLN A 208 -15.15 0.55 6.16
CA GLN A 208 -14.26 0.30 7.28
C GLN A 208 -12.98 -0.44 6.87
N ASP A 209 -13.03 -1.32 5.88
CA ASP A 209 -11.84 -1.98 5.35
C ASP A 209 -10.97 -0.96 4.61
N LEU A 210 -11.58 -0.03 3.85
CA LEU A 210 -10.87 1.06 3.19
C LEU A 210 -10.21 2.02 4.21
N HIS A 211 -10.87 2.29 5.34
CA HIS A 211 -10.25 3.04 6.43
C HIS A 211 -8.98 2.37 6.95
N LYS A 212 -8.96 1.04 7.12
CA LYS A 212 -7.76 0.31 7.56
C LYS A 212 -6.62 0.42 6.55
N VAL A 213 -6.93 0.38 5.25
CA VAL A 213 -5.95 0.59 4.18
C VAL A 213 -5.32 1.98 4.31
N ILE A 214 -6.15 3.01 4.44
CA ILE A 214 -5.69 4.41 4.58
C ILE A 214 -4.88 4.61 5.87
N ASP A 215 -5.32 4.06 7.01
CA ASP A 215 -4.56 4.12 8.27
C ASP A 215 -3.16 3.54 8.07
N THR A 216 -3.07 2.34 7.50
CA THR A 216 -1.80 1.63 7.33
C THR A 216 -0.92 2.30 6.26
N MET A 217 -1.51 2.89 5.21
CA MET A 217 -0.79 3.73 4.24
C MET A 217 -0.16 4.95 4.91
N SER A 218 -0.92 5.66 5.75
CA SER A 218 -0.46 6.84 6.48
C SER A 218 0.74 6.52 7.37
N TRP A 219 0.67 5.39 8.09
CA TRP A 219 1.77 4.88 8.91
C TRP A 219 3.04 4.59 8.10
N ASN A 220 2.88 4.14 6.85
CA ASN A 220 3.96 3.87 5.90
C ASN A 220 4.35 5.09 5.05
N LYS A 221 3.82 6.27 5.38
CA LYS A 221 4.01 7.54 4.66
C LYS A 221 3.66 7.49 3.16
N MET A 222 2.80 6.55 2.77
CA MET A 222 2.18 6.49 1.45
C MET A 222 1.05 7.51 1.38
N ASN A 223 0.87 8.18 0.25
CA ASN A 223 0.03 9.37 0.14
C ASN A 223 -0.97 9.34 -1.01
N VAL A 224 -1.11 8.24 -1.73
CA VAL A 224 -2.09 8.10 -2.81
C VAL A 224 -2.84 6.78 -2.68
N PHE A 225 -4.13 6.85 -2.41
CA PHE A 225 -5.04 5.73 -2.55
C PHE A 225 -5.65 5.79 -3.94
N HIS A 226 -5.17 4.91 -4.83
CA HIS A 226 -5.72 4.76 -6.16
C HIS A 226 -6.88 3.76 -6.06
N TRP A 227 -8.09 4.28 -6.23
CA TRP A 227 -9.29 3.50 -6.02
C TRP A 227 -9.83 2.99 -7.35
N HIS A 228 -9.56 1.71 -7.62
CA HIS A 228 -10.16 0.97 -8.72
C HIS A 228 -11.46 0.33 -8.20
N PHE A 229 -12.62 0.92 -8.51
CA PHE A 229 -13.90 0.47 -7.95
C PHE A 229 -14.95 0.16 -9.01
N LEU A 230 -14.60 0.16 -10.29
CA LEU A 230 -15.48 -0.19 -11.40
C LEU A 230 -14.74 -1.19 -12.28
N ASP A 231 -15.38 -2.28 -12.69
CA ASP A 231 -14.78 -3.27 -13.60
C ASP A 231 -15.88 -4.16 -14.24
N ALA A 232 -15.51 -5.16 -15.03
CA ALA A 232 -16.41 -6.10 -15.68
C ALA A 232 -17.25 -6.90 -14.67
N THR A 233 -16.68 -7.18 -13.50
CA THR A 233 -17.29 -8.06 -12.50
C THR A 233 -18.34 -7.37 -11.63
N SER A 234 -18.16 -6.09 -11.29
CA SER A 234 -19.19 -5.31 -10.61
C SER A 234 -19.15 -3.79 -10.87
N PHE A 235 -20.27 -3.13 -10.63
CA PHE A 235 -20.44 -1.67 -10.64
C PHE A 235 -20.98 -1.23 -9.28
N PRO A 236 -20.15 -1.06 -8.23
CA PRO A 236 -20.60 -0.71 -6.89
C PRO A 236 -20.92 0.78 -6.71
N TYR A 237 -20.50 1.68 -7.58
CA TYR A 237 -20.74 3.12 -7.42
C TYR A 237 -22.21 3.51 -7.61
N ALA A 238 -22.86 4.03 -6.56
CA ALA A 238 -24.24 4.50 -6.63
C ALA A 238 -24.34 5.89 -7.29
N SER A 239 -24.26 5.92 -8.62
CA SER A 239 -24.48 7.12 -9.44
C SER A 239 -25.87 7.72 -9.18
N LYS A 240 -25.94 9.06 -9.09
CA LYS A 240 -27.22 9.75 -8.92
C LYS A 240 -27.99 9.83 -10.23
N ALA A 241 -27.29 10.09 -11.33
CA ALA A 241 -27.87 10.18 -12.66
C ALA A 241 -28.29 8.81 -13.20
N TYR A 242 -27.52 7.76 -12.88
CA TYR A 242 -27.72 6.41 -13.40
C TYR A 242 -27.77 5.35 -12.29
N PRO A 243 -28.76 5.40 -11.37
CA PRO A 243 -28.84 4.48 -10.22
C PRO A 243 -28.99 3.02 -10.65
N GLN A 244 -29.50 2.74 -11.84
CA GLN A 244 -29.61 1.40 -12.39
C GLN A 244 -28.26 0.71 -12.59
N LEU A 245 -27.15 1.45 -12.77
CA LEU A 245 -25.81 0.88 -12.91
C LEU A 245 -25.43 0.10 -11.64
N ALA A 246 -25.55 0.70 -10.46
CA ALA A 246 -25.30 0.00 -9.20
C ALA A 246 -26.40 -0.98 -8.82
N ASN A 247 -27.68 -0.61 -8.99
CA ASN A 247 -28.80 -1.47 -8.61
C ASN A 247 -28.80 -2.84 -9.32
N LYS A 248 -28.16 -2.93 -10.49
CA LYS A 248 -28.08 -4.17 -11.28
C LYS A 248 -26.65 -4.66 -11.51
N GLY A 249 -25.65 -3.80 -11.41
CA GLY A 249 -24.24 -4.12 -11.64
C GLY A 249 -23.45 -4.39 -10.37
N ALA A 250 -23.90 -3.96 -9.19
CA ALA A 250 -23.28 -4.33 -7.93
C ALA A 250 -23.57 -5.80 -7.57
N TYR A 251 -22.70 -6.42 -6.76
CA TYR A 251 -22.92 -7.79 -6.30
C TYR A 251 -24.20 -8.00 -5.50
N SER A 252 -24.64 -6.96 -4.76
CA SER A 252 -25.92 -6.94 -4.06
C SER A 252 -26.32 -5.50 -3.71
N PRO A 253 -27.55 -5.24 -3.24
CA PRO A 253 -27.97 -3.92 -2.78
C PRO A 253 -27.13 -3.33 -1.64
N VAL A 254 -26.39 -4.15 -0.88
CA VAL A 254 -25.51 -3.68 0.21
C VAL A 254 -24.05 -3.56 -0.20
N HIS A 255 -23.67 -4.04 -1.40
CA HIS A 255 -22.31 -3.95 -1.94
C HIS A 255 -22.19 -2.72 -2.85
N GLN A 256 -22.55 -1.56 -2.33
CA GLN A 256 -22.51 -0.29 -3.06
C GLN A 256 -21.72 0.76 -2.29
N TYR A 257 -21.14 1.72 -3.01
CA TYR A 257 -20.55 2.93 -2.45
C TYR A 257 -21.45 4.11 -2.77
N THR A 258 -22.09 4.65 -1.74
CA THR A 258 -22.89 5.86 -1.88
C THR A 258 -21.99 7.09 -2.05
N ASN A 259 -22.60 8.18 -2.52
CA ASN A 259 -21.92 9.48 -2.57
C ASN A 259 -21.39 9.92 -1.19
N ASP A 260 -22.10 9.59 -0.11
CA ASP A 260 -21.67 9.96 1.24
C ASP A 260 -20.54 9.07 1.74
N ASP A 261 -20.55 7.77 1.40
CA ASP A 261 -19.41 6.88 1.67
C ASP A 261 -18.13 7.42 1.02
N ILE A 262 -18.21 7.84 -0.24
CA ILE A 262 -17.07 8.39 -0.98
C ILE A 262 -16.60 9.70 -0.33
N ARG A 263 -17.49 10.66 -0.03
CA ARG A 263 -17.11 11.92 0.63
C ARG A 263 -16.45 11.68 1.98
N ASN A 264 -17.01 10.77 2.78
CA ASN A 264 -16.47 10.42 4.09
C ASN A 264 -15.09 9.77 3.97
N LEU A 265 -14.91 8.86 3.00
CA LEU A 265 -13.62 8.21 2.76
C LEU A 265 -12.55 9.21 2.31
N VAL A 266 -12.88 10.08 1.34
CA VAL A 266 -11.98 11.14 0.85
C VAL A 266 -11.54 12.04 2.00
N GLN A 267 -12.47 12.45 2.87
CA GLN A 267 -12.14 13.27 4.04
C GLN A 267 -11.29 12.51 5.06
N TYR A 268 -11.59 11.23 5.30
CA TYR A 268 -10.82 10.36 6.19
C TYR A 268 -9.37 10.17 5.71
N ALA A 269 -9.19 10.03 4.40
CA ALA A 269 -7.89 9.95 3.73
C ALA A 269 -7.11 11.26 3.86
N LYS A 270 -7.78 12.40 3.62
CA LYS A 270 -7.18 13.73 3.75
C LYS A 270 -6.64 13.97 5.17
N GLU A 271 -7.36 13.56 6.21
CA GLU A 271 -6.95 13.66 7.62
C GLU A 271 -5.70 12.85 7.99
N ARG A 272 -5.22 12.05 7.04
CA ARG A 272 -4.04 11.18 7.11
C ARG A 272 -2.98 11.52 6.07
N GLY A 273 -3.18 12.60 5.31
CA GLY A 273 -2.28 13.01 4.24
C GLY A 273 -2.32 12.09 3.01
N VAL A 274 -3.43 11.36 2.82
CA VAL A 274 -3.64 10.45 1.69
C VAL A 274 -4.62 11.09 0.71
N ARG A 275 -4.16 11.28 -0.53
CA ARG A 275 -4.97 11.67 -1.69
C ARG A 275 -5.77 10.47 -2.16
N VAL A 276 -6.97 10.69 -2.69
CA VAL A 276 -7.77 9.61 -3.29
C VAL A 276 -7.96 9.92 -4.77
N ILE A 277 -7.42 9.06 -5.63
CA ILE A 277 -7.53 9.16 -7.08
C ILE A 277 -8.55 8.13 -7.53
N PRO A 278 -9.69 8.53 -8.13
CA PRO A 278 -10.64 7.59 -8.69
C PRO A 278 -10.14 7.05 -10.02
N GLU A 279 -10.44 5.79 -10.29
CA GLU A 279 -10.33 5.21 -11.63
C GLU A 279 -11.71 4.98 -12.25
N LEU A 280 -11.85 5.49 -13.47
CA LEU A 280 -12.94 5.10 -14.35
C LEU A 280 -12.42 4.07 -15.35
N GLU A 281 -12.69 2.80 -15.04
CA GLU A 281 -12.38 1.67 -15.90
C GLU A 281 -13.24 1.71 -17.17
N ALA A 282 -12.61 2.06 -18.31
CA ALA A 282 -13.26 2.21 -19.61
C ALA A 282 -12.24 2.32 -20.76
N PRO A 283 -12.57 1.89 -22.00
CA PRO A 283 -13.78 1.17 -22.39
C PRO A 283 -13.67 -0.36 -22.23
N GLY A 284 -12.48 -0.85 -21.84
CA GLY A 284 -12.24 -2.22 -21.41
C GLY A 284 -13.08 -2.58 -20.18
N HIS A 285 -13.01 -3.85 -19.75
CA HIS A 285 -13.54 -4.32 -18.47
C HIS A 285 -14.89 -3.70 -18.06
N SER A 286 -15.90 -3.70 -18.94
CA SER A 286 -17.13 -2.91 -18.75
C SER A 286 -18.41 -3.75 -18.77
N THR A 287 -18.31 -5.07 -18.59
CA THR A 287 -19.48 -5.97 -18.59
C THR A 287 -20.55 -5.57 -17.58
N SER A 288 -20.17 -5.13 -16.37
CA SER A 288 -21.09 -4.76 -15.30
C SER A 288 -22.03 -3.60 -15.66
N TRP A 289 -21.57 -2.69 -16.53
CA TRP A 289 -22.35 -1.55 -17.02
C TRP A 289 -23.58 -2.01 -17.81
N ALA A 290 -23.48 -3.14 -18.52
CA ALA A 290 -24.53 -3.70 -19.35
C ALA A 290 -25.74 -4.15 -18.53
N TYR A 291 -25.56 -4.49 -17.25
CA TYR A 291 -26.68 -4.89 -16.40
C TYR A 291 -27.59 -3.70 -16.09
N GLY A 292 -27.03 -2.51 -15.94
CA GLY A 292 -27.78 -1.27 -15.77
C GLY A 292 -28.34 -0.71 -17.07
N ILE A 293 -27.48 -0.58 -18.08
CA ILE A 293 -27.77 0.05 -19.38
C ILE A 293 -27.26 -0.89 -20.48
N PRO A 294 -28.06 -1.88 -20.93
CA PRO A 294 -27.57 -2.90 -21.87
C PRO A 294 -27.03 -2.37 -23.20
N GLU A 295 -27.61 -1.28 -23.72
CA GLU A 295 -27.32 -0.74 -25.05
C GLU A 295 -25.94 -0.07 -25.18
N ILE A 296 -25.22 0.19 -24.08
CA ILE A 296 -23.91 0.87 -24.11
C ILE A 296 -22.73 -0.11 -24.08
N VAL A 297 -22.96 -1.43 -24.13
CA VAL A 297 -21.89 -2.44 -24.02
C VAL A 297 -21.98 -3.47 -25.14
N SER A 298 -20.83 -3.78 -25.73
CA SER A 298 -20.63 -4.82 -26.74
C SER A 298 -20.11 -6.11 -26.09
N CYS A 299 -20.40 -7.25 -26.70
CA CYS A 299 -19.86 -8.58 -26.36
C CYS A 299 -20.11 -9.10 -24.95
N VAL A 300 -21.17 -8.61 -24.31
CA VAL A 300 -21.58 -8.98 -22.97
C VAL A 300 -21.71 -10.51 -22.84
N ASN A 301 -20.97 -11.09 -21.91
CA ASN A 301 -20.98 -12.52 -21.58
C ASN A 301 -20.76 -13.46 -22.78
N LYS A 302 -20.00 -13.00 -23.79
CA LYS A 302 -19.66 -13.80 -24.97
C LYS A 302 -18.70 -14.94 -24.62
N VAL A 303 -19.11 -16.16 -24.98
CA VAL A 303 -18.35 -17.41 -24.80
C VAL A 303 -18.04 -18.09 -26.14
N PRO A 304 -16.90 -18.80 -26.29
CA PRO A 304 -15.80 -18.91 -25.33
C PRO A 304 -15.14 -17.54 -25.07
N TYR A 305 -14.70 -17.31 -23.83
CA TYR A 305 -14.09 -16.03 -23.43
C TYR A 305 -12.78 -15.72 -24.16
N ALA A 306 -12.09 -16.77 -24.62
CA ALA A 306 -10.84 -16.65 -25.37
C ALA A 306 -11.02 -15.73 -26.59
N GLY A 307 -10.23 -14.66 -26.64
CA GLY A 307 -10.29 -13.67 -27.72
C GLY A 307 -11.40 -12.64 -27.59
N PHE A 308 -12.17 -12.62 -26.50
CA PHE A 308 -13.19 -11.59 -26.20
C PHE A 308 -12.98 -10.88 -24.86
N THR A 309 -12.11 -11.41 -23.99
CA THR A 309 -11.70 -10.78 -22.73
C THR A 309 -10.42 -11.43 -22.20
N VAL A 310 -9.59 -10.70 -21.45
CA VAL A 310 -8.45 -11.24 -20.69
C VAL A 310 -8.87 -12.03 -19.44
N GLN A 311 -10.07 -11.77 -18.92
CA GLN A 311 -10.67 -12.53 -17.83
C GLN A 311 -12.20 -12.51 -17.92
N PRO A 312 -12.90 -13.61 -17.60
CA PRO A 312 -14.35 -13.60 -17.54
C PRO A 312 -14.89 -12.58 -16.51
N PRO A 313 -16.01 -11.89 -16.79
CA PRO A 313 -16.83 -11.99 -18.00
C PRO A 313 -16.40 -11.02 -19.11
N SER A 314 -16.72 -11.35 -20.37
CA SER A 314 -16.46 -10.45 -21.51
C SER A 314 -17.49 -9.34 -21.64
N GLY A 315 -17.03 -8.16 -22.04
CA GLY A 315 -17.87 -6.98 -22.23
C GLY A 315 -17.04 -5.70 -22.24
N GLN A 316 -17.26 -4.85 -23.24
CA GLN A 316 -16.57 -3.57 -23.40
C GLN A 316 -17.56 -2.51 -23.87
N LEU A 317 -17.35 -1.25 -23.51
CA LEU A 317 -18.25 -0.18 -23.93
C LEU A 317 -18.39 -0.14 -25.46
N ASN A 318 -19.62 0.05 -25.93
CA ASN A 318 -19.90 0.27 -27.34
C ASN A 318 -19.57 1.74 -27.68
N ILE A 319 -18.35 1.94 -28.19
CA ILE A 319 -17.80 3.27 -28.48
C ILE A 319 -18.45 3.97 -29.68
N ALA A 320 -19.30 3.28 -30.46
CA ALA A 320 -20.10 3.88 -31.53
C ALA A 320 -21.45 4.44 -31.04
N ASN A 321 -21.93 4.00 -29.88
CA ASN A 321 -23.21 4.44 -29.35
C ASN A 321 -23.07 5.81 -28.66
N SER A 322 -23.85 6.79 -29.12
CA SER A 322 -23.88 8.13 -28.50
C SER A 322 -24.28 8.12 -27.03
N LYS A 323 -25.14 7.18 -26.61
CA LYS A 323 -25.55 7.04 -25.20
C LYS A 323 -24.38 6.62 -24.31
N THR A 324 -23.42 5.85 -24.84
CA THR A 324 -22.19 5.48 -24.13
C THR A 324 -21.42 6.73 -23.71
N LYS A 325 -21.19 7.66 -24.65
CA LYS A 325 -20.47 8.91 -24.38
C LYS A 325 -21.23 9.77 -23.35
N GLU A 326 -22.55 9.85 -23.46
CA GLU A 326 -23.38 10.59 -22.50
C GLU A 326 -23.26 10.03 -21.07
N VAL A 327 -23.38 8.71 -20.91
CA VAL A 327 -23.28 8.04 -19.61
C VAL A 327 -21.88 8.23 -19.03
N VAL A 328 -20.83 7.93 -19.81
CA VAL A 328 -19.43 8.08 -19.37
C VAL A 328 -19.12 9.51 -18.92
N ASN A 329 -19.50 10.51 -19.71
CA ASN A 329 -19.30 11.91 -19.34
C ASN A 329 -20.04 12.28 -18.05
N THR A 330 -21.27 11.81 -17.88
CA THR A 330 -22.03 12.07 -16.65
C THR A 330 -21.37 11.42 -15.42
N ILE A 331 -20.84 10.19 -15.56
CA ILE A 331 -20.11 9.54 -14.46
C ILE A 331 -18.81 10.30 -14.16
N ILE A 332 -18.08 10.77 -15.18
CA ILE A 332 -16.90 11.62 -15.00
C ILE A 332 -17.26 12.90 -14.24
N ASP A 333 -18.40 13.53 -14.54
CA ASP A 333 -18.88 14.72 -13.84
C ASP A 333 -19.11 14.45 -12.36
N GLU A 334 -19.88 13.41 -12.03
CA GLU A 334 -20.16 13.05 -10.64
C GLU A 334 -18.89 12.69 -9.87
N LEU A 335 -17.99 11.89 -10.47
CA LEU A 335 -16.72 11.51 -9.84
C LEU A 335 -15.80 12.72 -9.69
N SER A 336 -15.74 13.63 -10.67
CA SER A 336 -14.92 14.84 -10.57
C SER A 336 -15.36 15.76 -9.42
N GLU A 337 -16.66 15.78 -9.09
CA GLU A 337 -17.20 16.49 -7.94
C GLU A 337 -16.92 15.79 -6.60
N LEU A 338 -17.00 14.46 -6.58
CA LEU A 338 -16.79 13.65 -5.36
C LEU A 338 -15.32 13.54 -4.95
N PHE A 339 -14.42 13.55 -5.92
CA PHE A 339 -12.99 13.38 -5.72
C PHE A 339 -12.27 14.72 -5.97
N PRO A 340 -11.86 15.44 -4.93
CA PRO A 340 -11.24 16.77 -5.07
C PRO A 340 -9.81 16.72 -5.61
N ASP A 341 -9.19 15.54 -5.67
CA ASP A 341 -7.82 15.39 -6.17
C ASP A 341 -7.69 15.90 -7.61
N SER A 342 -6.55 16.50 -7.95
CA SER A 342 -6.35 17.04 -9.30
C SER A 342 -6.12 15.96 -10.35
N TRP A 343 -5.81 14.73 -9.97
CA TRP A 343 -5.61 13.62 -10.90
C TRP A 343 -6.87 12.75 -11.00
N PHE A 344 -7.09 12.19 -12.19
CA PHE A 344 -8.19 11.29 -12.47
C PHE A 344 -7.65 10.17 -13.37
N HIS A 345 -7.81 8.91 -12.94
CA HIS A 345 -7.37 7.77 -13.74
C HIS A 345 -8.46 7.41 -14.76
N ALA A 346 -8.10 7.48 -16.03
CA ALA A 346 -8.97 7.24 -17.18
C ALA A 346 -8.76 5.85 -17.79
N SER A 347 -8.03 4.98 -17.08
CA SER A 347 -7.73 3.60 -17.44
C SER A 347 -7.24 3.45 -18.89
N GLY A 348 -7.86 2.54 -19.66
CA GLY A 348 -7.55 2.23 -21.06
C GLY A 348 -6.75 0.95 -21.26
N ASP A 349 -6.67 0.04 -20.28
CA ASP A 349 -5.96 -1.21 -20.41
C ASP A 349 -6.74 -2.28 -21.20
N GLU A 350 -6.00 -3.27 -21.72
CA GLU A 350 -6.49 -4.58 -22.18
C GLU A 350 -7.72 -4.59 -23.11
N VAL A 351 -7.89 -3.57 -23.97
CA VAL A 351 -9.00 -3.51 -24.92
C VAL A 351 -8.89 -4.58 -26.01
N ILE A 352 -9.93 -5.42 -26.11
CA ILE A 352 -10.03 -6.53 -27.05
C ILE A 352 -10.75 -6.12 -28.33
N MET A 353 -9.98 -5.91 -29.41
CA MET A 353 -10.51 -5.48 -30.72
C MET A 353 -11.51 -6.46 -31.33
N ASN A 354 -11.33 -7.77 -31.11
CA ASN A 354 -12.26 -8.79 -31.58
C ASN A 354 -13.69 -8.58 -31.06
N CYS A 355 -13.85 -7.93 -29.91
CA CYS A 355 -15.17 -7.59 -29.44
C CYS A 355 -15.88 -6.66 -30.44
N TRP A 356 -15.30 -5.50 -30.70
CA TRP A 356 -15.90 -4.48 -31.55
C TRP A 356 -15.96 -4.87 -33.03
N THR A 357 -14.98 -5.61 -33.55
CA THR A 357 -14.99 -6.12 -34.94
C THR A 357 -16.18 -7.05 -35.22
N ASN A 358 -16.74 -7.68 -34.18
CA ASN A 358 -17.90 -8.57 -34.29
C ASN A 358 -19.22 -7.91 -33.87
N ASP A 359 -19.23 -6.62 -33.54
CA ASP A 359 -20.43 -5.88 -33.15
C ASP A 359 -21.06 -5.21 -34.38
N THR A 360 -22.29 -5.58 -34.70
CA THR A 360 -22.97 -5.10 -35.92
C THR A 360 -23.22 -3.58 -35.89
N GLN A 361 -23.47 -2.99 -34.73
CA GLN A 361 -23.69 -1.55 -34.60
C GLN A 361 -22.39 -0.79 -34.88
N ILE A 362 -21.27 -1.26 -34.35
CA ILE A 362 -19.96 -0.65 -34.59
C ILE A 362 -19.56 -0.82 -36.07
N VAL A 363 -19.72 -2.02 -36.63
CA VAL A 363 -19.40 -2.28 -38.05
C VAL A 363 -20.20 -1.36 -38.98
N SER A 364 -21.51 -1.19 -38.74
CA SER A 364 -22.34 -0.26 -39.51
C SER A 364 -21.89 1.19 -39.33
N TYR A 365 -21.62 1.63 -38.10
CA TYR A 365 -21.16 2.99 -37.80
C TYR A 365 -19.86 3.34 -38.55
N LEU A 366 -18.90 2.40 -38.58
CA LEU A 366 -17.62 2.55 -39.26
C LEU A 366 -17.80 2.65 -40.78
N ALA A 367 -18.65 1.78 -41.36
CA ALA A 367 -18.93 1.77 -42.80
C ALA A 367 -19.59 3.08 -43.27
N GLU A 368 -20.55 3.62 -42.52
CA GLU A 368 -21.23 4.89 -42.82
C GLU A 368 -20.29 6.10 -42.82
N ARG A 369 -19.20 6.05 -42.03
CA ARG A 369 -18.27 7.17 -41.81
C ARG A 369 -16.93 7.00 -42.50
N ASN A 370 -16.72 5.89 -43.22
CA ASN A 370 -15.44 5.52 -43.81
C ASN A 370 -14.28 5.64 -42.78
N MET A 371 -14.52 5.08 -41.58
CA MET A 371 -13.64 5.18 -40.41
C MET A 371 -13.16 3.79 -40.01
N THR A 372 -11.93 3.68 -39.52
CA THR A 372 -11.38 2.46 -38.93
C THR A 372 -11.75 2.33 -37.45
N ILE A 373 -11.74 1.09 -36.94
CA ILE A 373 -12.03 0.84 -35.52
C ILE A 373 -11.05 1.54 -34.58
N MET A 374 -9.76 1.63 -34.96
CA MET A 374 -8.73 2.32 -34.18
C MET A 374 -8.93 3.83 -34.16
N GLU A 375 -9.42 4.44 -35.25
CA GLU A 375 -9.78 5.85 -35.28
C GLU A 375 -10.97 6.14 -34.36
N LEU A 376 -11.98 5.27 -34.37
CA LEU A 376 -13.13 5.40 -33.46
C LEU A 376 -12.70 5.23 -32.00
N PHE A 377 -11.87 4.24 -31.70
CA PHE A 377 -11.34 4.02 -30.36
C PHE A 377 -10.52 5.21 -29.87
N ARG A 378 -9.59 5.69 -30.70
CA ARG A 378 -8.81 6.90 -30.39
C ARG A 378 -9.71 8.11 -30.15
N SER A 379 -10.72 8.33 -30.98
CA SER A 379 -11.67 9.43 -30.80
C SER A 379 -12.41 9.31 -29.48
N PHE A 380 -12.92 8.13 -29.14
CA PHE A 380 -13.62 7.91 -27.86
C PHE A 380 -12.72 8.20 -26.66
N VAL A 381 -11.49 7.68 -26.66
CA VAL A 381 -10.52 7.90 -25.58
C VAL A 381 -10.16 9.37 -25.46
N ILE A 382 -9.82 10.04 -26.56
CA ILE A 382 -9.44 11.46 -26.52
C ILE A 382 -10.62 12.35 -26.11
N ASP A 383 -11.85 12.06 -26.55
CA ASP A 383 -13.05 12.76 -26.11
C ASP A 383 -13.26 12.62 -24.59
N MET A 384 -13.14 11.39 -24.07
CA MET A 384 -13.26 11.09 -22.64
C MET A 384 -12.20 11.84 -21.82
N GLN A 385 -10.94 11.79 -22.24
CA GLN A 385 -9.85 12.48 -21.57
C GLN A 385 -9.99 14.02 -21.64
N ASN A 386 -10.45 14.56 -22.76
CA ASN A 386 -10.72 16.00 -22.89
C ASN A 386 -11.86 16.44 -21.97
N HIS A 387 -12.87 15.59 -21.79
CA HIS A 387 -13.95 15.86 -20.85
C HIS A 387 -13.45 15.90 -19.40
N ILE A 388 -12.59 14.95 -19.00
CA ILE A 388 -11.88 14.97 -17.70
C ILE A 388 -11.09 16.28 -17.53
N ARG A 389 -10.32 16.70 -18.54
CA ARG A 389 -9.57 17.97 -18.51
C ARG A 389 -10.48 19.19 -18.38
N SER A 390 -11.67 19.15 -18.98
CA SER A 390 -12.66 20.23 -18.85
C SER A 390 -13.19 20.40 -17.42
N ARG A 391 -13.00 19.38 -16.57
CA ARG A 391 -13.26 19.41 -15.11
C ARG A 391 -12.02 19.79 -14.29
N HIS A 392 -11.02 20.40 -14.94
CA HIS A 392 -9.77 20.85 -14.33
C HIS A 392 -8.96 19.71 -13.68
N LYS A 393 -9.05 18.50 -14.23
CA LYS A 393 -8.28 17.34 -13.81
C LYS A 393 -7.14 17.05 -14.77
N THR A 394 -6.02 16.58 -14.24
CA THR A 394 -4.92 15.94 -14.99
C THR A 394 -5.27 14.48 -15.22
N VAL A 395 -5.13 14.03 -16.46
CA VAL A 395 -5.45 12.66 -16.87
C VAL A 395 -4.27 11.74 -16.58
N MET A 396 -4.56 10.60 -15.98
CA MET A 396 -3.66 9.46 -15.86
C MET A 396 -4.24 8.25 -16.62
N VAL A 397 -3.41 7.45 -17.28
CA VAL A 397 -3.84 6.28 -18.07
C VAL A 397 -2.87 5.12 -17.91
N TRP A 398 -3.35 3.90 -18.16
CA TRP A 398 -2.47 2.74 -18.35
C TRP A 398 -1.63 2.86 -19.63
N GLN A 399 -0.48 2.19 -19.64
CA GLN A 399 0.55 2.33 -20.67
C GLN A 399 0.11 1.98 -22.09
N GLU A 400 -0.90 1.14 -22.25
CA GLU A 400 -1.42 0.61 -23.51
C GLU A 400 -1.79 1.75 -24.46
N MET A 401 -2.40 2.81 -23.92
CA MET A 401 -2.75 4.03 -24.65
C MET A 401 -1.56 4.59 -25.44
N LEU A 402 -0.38 4.64 -24.83
CA LEU A 402 0.82 5.26 -25.41
C LEU A 402 1.72 4.25 -26.14
N LEU A 403 1.87 3.05 -25.59
CA LEU A 403 2.91 2.10 -25.98
C LEU A 403 2.40 0.98 -26.89
N GLU A 404 1.14 0.56 -26.74
CA GLU A 404 0.54 -0.50 -27.54
C GLU A 404 -0.29 0.07 -28.69
N TYR A 405 -1.27 0.91 -28.37
CA TYR A 405 -2.14 1.54 -29.37
C TYR A 405 -1.49 2.73 -30.07
N ASN A 406 -0.33 3.17 -29.58
CA ASN A 406 0.48 4.26 -30.12
C ASN A 406 -0.31 5.56 -30.34
N PHE A 407 -1.21 5.89 -29.41
CA PHE A 407 -1.93 7.15 -29.45
C PHE A 407 -1.02 8.32 -29.11
N THR A 408 -1.20 9.42 -29.84
CA THR A 408 -0.64 10.72 -29.42
C THR A 408 -1.54 11.29 -28.34
N LEU A 409 -1.05 11.28 -27.10
CA LEU A 409 -1.73 11.84 -25.94
C LEU A 409 -1.26 13.29 -25.73
N PRO A 410 -2.07 14.15 -25.09
CA PRO A 410 -1.60 15.44 -24.61
C PRO A 410 -0.41 15.27 -23.64
N THR A 411 0.59 16.16 -23.70
CA THR A 411 1.85 16.01 -22.95
C THR A 411 1.72 16.17 -21.45
N ASP A 412 0.60 16.70 -20.95
CA ASP A 412 0.24 16.75 -19.54
C ASP A 412 -0.25 15.39 -19.00
N THR A 413 -0.52 14.41 -19.87
CA THR A 413 -0.97 13.07 -19.48
C THR A 413 0.11 12.33 -18.70
N ILE A 414 -0.30 11.68 -17.62
CA ILE A 414 0.57 10.80 -16.83
C ILE A 414 0.31 9.36 -17.27
N VAL A 415 1.38 8.60 -17.48
CA VAL A 415 1.28 7.21 -17.94
C VAL A 415 1.70 6.25 -16.83
N GLN A 416 0.78 5.40 -16.40
CA GLN A 416 1.04 4.34 -15.42
C GLN A 416 1.62 3.11 -16.13
N ILE A 417 2.82 2.70 -15.72
CA ILE A 417 3.57 1.61 -16.36
C ILE A 417 3.50 0.36 -15.50
N TRP A 418 2.91 -0.71 -16.03
CA TRP A 418 2.81 -2.00 -15.35
C TRP A 418 3.67 -3.11 -16.00
N ILE A 419 4.25 -2.85 -17.17
CA ILE A 419 5.13 -3.77 -17.90
C ILE A 419 6.59 -3.29 -17.82
N GLY A 420 7.20 -3.53 -16.65
CA GLY A 420 8.65 -3.50 -16.45
C GLY A 420 9.37 -2.18 -16.73
N SER A 421 10.70 -2.19 -16.55
CA SER A 421 11.55 -1.02 -16.76
C SER A 421 11.64 -0.56 -18.22
N SER A 422 11.43 -1.46 -19.19
CA SER A 422 11.38 -1.12 -20.62
C SER A 422 10.18 -0.23 -20.95
N GLY A 423 9.02 -0.48 -20.35
CA GLY A 423 7.85 0.40 -20.47
C GLY A 423 8.12 1.79 -19.92
N VAL A 424 8.81 1.86 -18.78
CA VAL A 424 9.20 3.14 -18.16
C VAL A 424 10.10 3.92 -19.10
N LYS A 425 11.17 3.28 -19.59
CA LYS A 425 12.09 3.88 -20.58
C LYS A 425 11.35 4.39 -21.81
N ALA A 426 10.48 3.58 -22.40
CA ALA A 426 9.77 3.93 -23.62
C ALA A 426 8.83 5.14 -23.42
N ALA A 427 8.12 5.21 -22.30
CA ALA A 427 7.24 6.33 -21.98
C ALA A 427 8.02 7.63 -21.70
N THR A 428 9.10 7.55 -20.91
CA THR A 428 9.94 8.72 -20.59
C THR A 428 10.71 9.22 -21.80
N GLN A 429 11.16 8.35 -22.71
CA GLN A 429 11.76 8.74 -24.00
C GLN A 429 10.80 9.51 -24.89
N LYS A 430 9.50 9.22 -24.79
CA LYS A 430 8.44 9.99 -25.47
C LYS A 430 8.08 11.29 -24.74
N GLY A 431 8.74 11.61 -23.62
CA GLY A 431 8.58 12.85 -22.85
C GLY A 431 7.41 12.87 -21.87
N TYR A 432 6.82 11.72 -21.55
CA TYR A 432 5.68 11.65 -20.64
C TYR A 432 6.11 11.47 -19.19
N LYS A 433 5.37 12.09 -18.28
CA LYS A 433 5.46 11.80 -16.84
C LYS A 433 4.95 10.39 -16.58
N THR A 434 5.61 9.66 -15.69
CA THR A 434 5.27 8.27 -15.40
C THR A 434 5.01 8.00 -13.94
N VAL A 435 4.12 7.04 -13.68
CA VAL A 435 3.94 6.38 -12.40
C VAL A 435 4.27 4.91 -12.61
N VAL A 436 5.15 4.34 -11.79
CA VAL A 436 5.64 2.98 -11.99
C VAL A 436 4.87 1.99 -11.10
N SER A 437 4.37 0.92 -11.71
CA SER A 437 3.58 -0.16 -11.08
C SER A 437 3.92 -1.53 -11.65
N SER A 438 5.19 -1.73 -12.04
CA SER A 438 5.64 -2.93 -12.74
C SER A 438 5.25 -4.23 -12.04
N SER A 439 4.48 -5.08 -12.73
CA SER A 439 3.85 -6.29 -12.19
C SER A 439 4.85 -7.34 -11.70
N ASP A 440 6.05 -7.35 -12.27
CA ASP A 440 7.16 -8.22 -11.88
C ASP A 440 7.76 -7.86 -10.50
N TYR A 441 7.39 -6.72 -9.91
CA TYR A 441 7.83 -6.30 -8.59
C TYR A 441 6.69 -5.87 -7.65
N TRP A 442 5.71 -5.11 -8.14
CA TRP A 442 4.78 -4.33 -7.33
C TRP A 442 3.31 -4.74 -7.45
N TYR A 443 3.00 -5.82 -8.18
CA TYR A 443 1.70 -6.49 -8.05
C TYR A 443 1.71 -7.40 -6.83
N LEU A 444 0.77 -7.18 -5.91
CA LEU A 444 0.67 -7.88 -4.63
C LEU A 444 -0.29 -9.08 -4.69
N ASP A 445 -1.15 -9.15 -5.71
CA ASP A 445 -2.10 -10.24 -5.98
C ASP A 445 -1.44 -11.53 -6.51
N THR A 446 -0.21 -11.44 -7.01
CA THR A 446 0.50 -12.54 -7.69
C THR A 446 0.98 -13.64 -6.75
N GLY A 447 1.17 -14.85 -7.30
CA GLY A 447 1.76 -15.99 -6.59
C GLY A 447 0.80 -16.86 -5.76
N TYR A 448 -0.52 -16.64 -5.84
CA TYR A 448 -1.54 -17.39 -5.08
C TYR A 448 -2.27 -18.48 -5.91
N GLY A 449 -1.70 -18.87 -7.06
CA GLY A 449 -2.36 -19.75 -8.03
C GLY A 449 -3.37 -18.99 -8.90
N LYS A 450 -4.18 -19.73 -9.66
CA LYS A 450 -5.23 -19.16 -10.51
C LYS A 450 -6.57 -19.86 -10.32
N PRO A 451 -7.70 -19.15 -10.44
CA PRO A 451 -9.01 -19.78 -10.55
C PRO A 451 -9.08 -20.70 -11.76
N ARG A 452 -9.78 -21.85 -11.64
CA ARG A 452 -10.03 -22.76 -12.77
C ARG A 452 -10.82 -22.10 -13.91
N SER A 453 -11.59 -21.06 -13.59
CA SER A 453 -12.38 -20.28 -14.54
C SER A 453 -11.54 -19.40 -15.46
N ASN A 454 -10.28 -19.09 -15.11
CA ASN A 454 -9.39 -18.33 -15.98
C ASN A 454 -8.83 -19.27 -17.09
N PRO A 455 -9.20 -19.05 -18.36
CA PRO A 455 -8.82 -19.93 -19.46
C PRO A 455 -7.37 -19.74 -19.92
N TYR A 456 -6.68 -18.69 -19.46
CA TYR A 456 -5.34 -18.33 -19.92
C TYR A 456 -4.24 -19.05 -19.13
N SER A 457 -3.07 -19.22 -19.76
CA SER A 457 -1.88 -19.76 -19.10
C SER A 457 -1.41 -18.82 -17.99
N ASN A 458 -0.72 -19.36 -16.97
CA ASN A 458 -0.05 -18.50 -16.00
C ASN A 458 0.93 -17.61 -16.74
N VAL A 459 0.99 -16.33 -16.38
CA VAL A 459 2.02 -15.42 -16.86
C VAL A 459 3.38 -15.96 -16.37
N PRO A 460 4.33 -16.30 -17.26
CA PRO A 460 5.65 -16.75 -16.85
C PRO A 460 6.31 -15.70 -15.95
N GLY A 461 6.79 -16.12 -14.77
CA GLY A 461 7.40 -15.19 -13.81
C GLY A 461 6.44 -14.48 -12.85
N ALA A 462 5.12 -14.72 -12.93
CA ALA A 462 4.12 -14.26 -11.95
C ALA A 462 4.19 -15.05 -10.62
N GLY A 463 5.39 -15.13 -10.05
CA GLY A 463 5.61 -15.66 -8.72
C GLY A 463 5.13 -14.71 -7.63
N TYR A 464 5.16 -15.17 -6.39
CA TYR A 464 4.83 -14.35 -5.25
C TYR A 464 5.90 -13.25 -5.06
N ASN A 465 5.50 -11.98 -5.21
CA ASN A 465 6.35 -10.84 -4.92
C ASN A 465 6.50 -10.68 -3.40
N HIS A 466 7.45 -11.38 -2.79
CA HIS A 466 7.80 -11.22 -1.37
C HIS A 466 8.46 -9.85 -1.11
N TRP A 467 8.49 -9.38 0.15
CA TRP A 467 8.91 -8.01 0.48
C TRP A 467 10.30 -7.65 -0.06
N ASN A 468 11.26 -8.59 -0.05
CA ASN A 468 12.63 -8.37 -0.50
C ASN A 468 12.68 -8.08 -2.00
N ARG A 469 11.81 -8.72 -2.79
CA ARG A 469 11.64 -8.44 -4.21
C ARG A 469 11.00 -7.08 -4.42
N VAL A 470 9.90 -6.79 -3.73
CA VAL A 470 9.24 -5.46 -3.77
C VAL A 470 10.24 -4.34 -3.44
N TYR A 471 11.10 -4.58 -2.45
CA TYR A 471 12.13 -3.66 -1.97
C TYR A 471 13.37 -3.59 -2.88
N SER A 472 13.64 -4.59 -3.73
CA SER A 472 14.83 -4.55 -4.60
C SER A 472 14.62 -3.70 -5.86
N TYR A 473 13.42 -3.17 -6.09
CA TYR A 473 13.10 -2.53 -7.36
C TYR A 473 13.67 -1.12 -7.46
N ASP A 474 14.61 -0.90 -8.38
CA ASP A 474 15.03 0.44 -8.82
C ASP A 474 14.19 0.89 -10.03
N ILE A 475 13.24 1.78 -9.79
CA ILE A 475 12.37 2.34 -10.83
C ILE A 475 13.10 3.25 -11.82
N ARG A 476 14.37 3.61 -11.55
CA ARG A 476 15.20 4.43 -12.43
C ARG A 476 16.16 3.61 -13.28
N ALA A 477 16.16 2.28 -13.14
CA ALA A 477 17.11 1.42 -13.82
C ALA A 477 17.08 1.65 -15.34
N ASN A 478 18.26 1.85 -15.93
CA ASN A 478 18.47 2.11 -17.37
C ASN A 478 17.91 3.43 -17.92
N LEU A 479 17.56 4.39 -17.04
CA LEU A 479 17.14 5.74 -17.43
C LEU A 479 18.32 6.72 -17.42
N THR A 480 18.25 7.74 -18.27
CA THR A 480 19.05 8.96 -18.13
C THR A 480 18.50 9.81 -16.98
N GLU A 481 19.25 10.82 -16.54
CA GLU A 481 18.78 11.74 -15.49
C GLU A 481 17.49 12.48 -15.90
N ASP A 482 17.42 12.98 -17.14
CA ASP A 482 16.24 13.65 -17.68
C ASP A 482 15.01 12.74 -17.73
N GLU A 483 15.20 11.48 -18.14
CA GLU A 483 14.13 10.47 -18.13
C GLU A 483 13.70 10.12 -16.69
N ALA A 484 14.65 9.97 -15.76
CA ALA A 484 14.35 9.69 -14.36
C ALA A 484 13.57 10.84 -13.69
N ASN A 485 13.81 12.09 -14.10
CA ASN A 485 13.08 13.26 -13.60
C ASN A 485 11.60 13.29 -14.04
N LEU A 486 11.21 12.49 -15.04
CA LEU A 486 9.81 12.33 -15.44
C LEU A 486 9.03 11.36 -14.54
N ILE A 487 9.71 10.54 -13.73
CA ILE A 487 9.05 9.64 -12.77
C ILE A 487 8.46 10.45 -11.63
N GLN A 488 7.13 10.43 -11.49
CA GLN A 488 6.43 11.08 -10.39
C GLN A 488 6.46 10.25 -9.09
N GLY A 489 6.71 8.95 -9.24
CA GLY A 489 6.80 7.96 -8.18
C GLY A 489 6.22 6.63 -8.65
N GLY A 490 5.47 5.96 -7.78
CA GLY A 490 4.96 4.63 -8.11
C GLY A 490 3.83 4.16 -7.21
N GLU A 491 3.23 3.05 -7.61
CA GLU A 491 2.17 2.38 -6.86
C GLU A 491 2.38 0.87 -6.83
N VAL A 492 2.10 0.29 -5.67
CA VAL A 492 1.82 -1.15 -5.58
C VAL A 492 0.36 -1.41 -5.91
N CYS A 493 0.09 -2.50 -6.62
CA CYS A 493 -1.26 -2.85 -7.05
C CYS A 493 -1.76 -4.07 -6.30
N MET A 494 -2.94 -3.97 -5.72
CA MET A 494 -3.66 -5.07 -5.09
C MET A 494 -4.95 -5.30 -5.89
N TRP A 495 -4.82 -6.04 -7.00
CA TRP A 495 -5.97 -6.58 -7.73
C TRP A 495 -6.69 -7.64 -6.89
N SER A 496 -8.02 -7.74 -7.05
CA SER A 496 -8.85 -8.45 -6.09
C SER A 496 -9.52 -9.70 -6.65
N GLU A 497 -9.02 -10.34 -7.69
CA GLU A 497 -9.56 -11.62 -8.19
C GLU A 497 -9.53 -12.71 -7.11
N LEU A 498 -8.50 -12.68 -6.27
CA LEU A 498 -8.26 -13.63 -5.17
C LEU A 498 -8.08 -12.92 -3.81
N ALA A 499 -8.59 -11.69 -3.69
CA ALA A 499 -8.55 -10.93 -2.45
C ALA A 499 -9.91 -10.32 -2.12
N ASP A 500 -10.25 -10.35 -0.83
CA ASP A 500 -11.42 -9.69 -0.27
C ASP A 500 -11.13 -9.27 1.19
N ARG A 501 -12.17 -8.82 1.90
CA ARG A 501 -12.09 -8.43 3.33
C ARG A 501 -11.41 -9.45 4.24
N THR A 502 -11.35 -10.74 3.87
CA THR A 502 -10.82 -11.80 4.72
C THR A 502 -9.30 -11.92 4.68
N ASN A 503 -8.64 -11.41 3.62
CA ASN A 503 -7.21 -11.66 3.40
C ASN A 503 -6.40 -10.46 2.89
N PHE A 504 -7.04 -9.34 2.53
CA PHE A 504 -6.35 -8.21 1.89
C PHE A 504 -5.23 -7.64 2.76
N GLU A 505 -5.43 -7.46 4.07
CA GLU A 505 -4.42 -6.88 4.97
C GLU A 505 -3.12 -7.69 4.94
N GLY A 506 -3.22 -9.02 4.97
CA GLY A 506 -2.07 -9.92 4.92
C GLY A 506 -1.42 -9.98 3.54
N LYS A 507 -2.17 -9.76 2.46
CA LYS A 507 -1.60 -9.64 1.12
C LYS A 507 -0.85 -8.31 0.98
N ILE A 508 -1.44 -7.21 1.41
CA ILE A 508 -0.84 -5.88 1.25
C ILE A 508 0.35 -5.68 2.18
N TRP A 509 0.20 -5.98 3.46
CA TRP A 509 1.17 -5.62 4.49
C TRP A 509 1.95 -6.85 4.99
N PRO A 510 3.28 -6.71 5.20
CA PRO A 510 4.10 -5.50 5.11
C PRO A 510 4.75 -5.28 3.73
N ARG A 511 4.28 -5.91 2.65
CA ARG A 511 4.91 -5.77 1.32
C ARG A 511 4.79 -4.36 0.76
N ALA A 512 3.64 -3.71 0.90
CA ALA A 512 3.46 -2.31 0.52
C ALA A 512 4.34 -1.36 1.34
N ALA A 513 4.69 -1.70 2.59
CA ALA A 513 5.67 -0.95 3.38
C ALA A 513 7.05 -0.93 2.70
N ALA A 514 7.46 -2.04 2.09
CA ALA A 514 8.68 -2.16 1.31
C ALA A 514 8.72 -1.15 0.15
N ALA A 515 7.67 -1.06 -0.65
CA ALA A 515 7.55 -0.04 -1.70
C ALA A 515 7.46 1.38 -1.13
N GLY A 516 6.73 1.57 -0.02
CA GLY A 516 6.61 2.86 0.66
C GLY A 516 7.98 3.44 1.05
N GLU A 517 8.91 2.62 1.54
CA GLU A 517 10.27 3.07 1.82
C GLU A 517 11.06 3.41 0.56
N ARG A 518 10.90 2.66 -0.53
CA ARG A 518 11.53 3.02 -1.81
C ARG A 518 11.06 4.33 -2.38
N LEU A 519 9.80 4.64 -2.13
CA LEU A 519 9.17 5.86 -2.61
C LEU A 519 9.42 7.05 -1.67
N TRP A 520 9.70 6.80 -0.38
CA TRP A 520 10.03 7.82 0.61
C TRP A 520 11.53 8.08 0.73
N SER A 521 12.31 7.07 1.11
CA SER A 521 13.76 7.18 1.32
C SER A 521 14.52 7.24 0.00
N GLY A 522 14.03 6.52 -1.01
CA GLY A 522 14.70 6.33 -2.29
C GLY A 522 15.41 4.98 -2.39
N TYR A 523 16.05 4.74 -3.53
CA TYR A 523 16.89 3.56 -3.77
C TYR A 523 18.30 3.74 -3.20
N GLU A 524 18.78 4.98 -3.15
CA GLU A 524 20.09 5.39 -2.63
C GLU A 524 19.93 6.42 -1.52
N THR A 525 20.91 6.47 -0.63
CA THR A 525 21.05 7.55 0.36
C THR A 525 21.34 8.88 -0.35
N PRO A 526 21.21 10.03 0.36
CA PRO A 526 21.64 11.32 -0.17
C PRO A 526 23.12 11.39 -0.58
N THR A 527 23.96 10.48 -0.08
CA THR A 527 25.39 10.36 -0.43
C THR A 527 25.65 9.42 -1.61
N GLY A 528 24.60 8.81 -2.19
CA GLY A 528 24.68 7.93 -3.37
C GLY A 528 24.93 6.46 -3.05
N GLU A 529 24.82 6.04 -1.79
CA GLU A 529 24.98 4.63 -1.42
C GLU A 529 23.66 3.88 -1.55
N THR A 530 23.65 2.72 -2.23
CA THR A 530 22.44 1.90 -2.34
C THR A 530 21.94 1.46 -0.96
N ILE A 531 20.64 1.63 -0.71
CA ILE A 531 20.01 1.17 0.53
C ILE A 531 19.70 -0.32 0.38
N ALA A 532 20.55 -1.19 0.90
CA ALA A 532 20.44 -2.64 0.75
C ALA A 532 19.25 -3.26 1.51
N SER A 533 18.78 -4.43 1.05
CA SER A 533 17.74 -5.23 1.72
C SER A 533 18.16 -5.75 3.08
N ASP A 534 19.45 -6.02 3.27
CA ASP A 534 19.96 -6.74 4.43
C ASP A 534 19.87 -5.88 5.70
N ASP A 535 20.05 -4.57 5.57
CA ASP A 535 19.79 -3.62 6.65
C ASP A 535 18.29 -3.37 6.87
N ALA A 536 17.49 -3.47 5.80
CA ALA A 536 16.07 -3.15 5.82
C ALA A 536 15.26 -4.18 6.62
N ILE A 537 15.57 -5.48 6.50
CA ILE A 537 14.82 -6.51 7.24
C ILE A 537 14.86 -6.30 8.75
N LEU A 538 16.00 -5.82 9.28
CA LEU A 538 16.17 -5.54 10.71
C LEU A 538 15.28 -4.39 11.21
N ARG A 539 14.80 -3.52 10.32
CA ARG A 539 13.82 -2.46 10.61
C ARG A 539 12.39 -2.85 10.24
N LEU A 540 12.23 -3.66 9.19
CA LEU A 540 10.90 -4.10 8.74
C LEU A 540 10.26 -5.09 9.71
N LEU A 541 11.04 -5.95 10.37
CA LEU A 541 10.55 -6.85 11.42
C LEU A 541 9.85 -6.09 12.57
N PRO A 542 10.50 -5.14 13.27
CA PRO A 542 9.84 -4.38 14.33
C PRO A 542 8.69 -3.52 13.81
N TRP A 543 8.79 -3.02 12.58
CA TRP A 543 7.70 -2.28 11.98
C TRP A 543 6.46 -3.14 11.74
N ARG A 544 6.63 -4.37 11.27
CA ARG A 544 5.54 -5.34 11.10
C ARG A 544 4.87 -5.65 12.44
N GLU A 545 5.64 -5.90 13.50
CA GLU A 545 5.06 -6.16 14.83
C GLU A 545 4.28 -4.94 15.35
N LEU A 546 4.79 -3.72 15.13
CA LEU A 546 4.07 -2.50 15.51
C LEU A 546 2.77 -2.32 14.72
N MET A 547 2.73 -2.66 13.43
CA MET A 547 1.47 -2.68 12.66
C MET A 547 0.47 -3.70 13.22
N VAL A 548 0.93 -4.89 13.61
CA VAL A 548 0.08 -5.91 14.27
C VAL A 548 -0.44 -5.41 15.62
N LEU A 549 0.40 -4.77 16.42
CA LEU A 549 0.00 -4.16 17.69
C LEU A 549 -1.04 -3.04 17.51
N ARG A 550 -1.00 -2.33 16.38
CA ARG A 550 -2.01 -1.34 15.97
C ARG A 550 -3.27 -1.95 15.38
N GLY A 551 -3.34 -3.28 15.21
CA GLY A 551 -4.52 -4.01 14.77
C GLY A 551 -4.53 -4.41 13.29
N THR A 552 -3.45 -4.18 12.53
CA THR A 552 -3.34 -4.64 11.13
C THR A 552 -3.01 -6.13 11.08
N MET A 553 -3.72 -6.89 10.25
CA MET A 553 -3.39 -8.31 10.01
C MET A 553 -2.20 -8.48 9.05
N ALA A 554 -1.07 -7.85 9.35
CA ALA A 554 0.14 -7.89 8.52
C ALA A 554 0.78 -9.29 8.52
N SER A 555 1.08 -9.82 7.33
CA SER A 555 1.69 -11.14 7.19
C SER A 555 3.07 -11.22 7.83
N PRO A 556 3.46 -12.38 8.37
CA PRO A 556 4.82 -12.59 8.85
C PRO A 556 5.82 -12.53 7.68
N LEU A 557 7.02 -12.02 7.96
CA LEU A 557 8.13 -11.92 7.00
C LEU A 557 9.03 -13.16 7.00
N ASN A 558 9.02 -13.90 8.11
CA ASN A 558 9.82 -15.08 8.35
C ASN A 558 9.20 -15.89 9.51
N GLN A 559 9.80 -17.02 9.86
CA GLN A 559 9.46 -17.78 11.06
C GLN A 559 9.65 -16.92 12.33
N GLY A 560 8.82 -17.17 13.34
CA GLY A 560 8.86 -16.41 14.60
C GLY A 560 10.22 -16.44 15.30
N PHE A 561 10.97 -17.54 15.14
CA PHE A 561 12.35 -17.64 15.62
C PHE A 561 13.25 -16.53 15.03
N CYS A 562 13.18 -16.27 13.73
CA CYS A 562 13.98 -15.22 13.08
C CYS A 562 13.50 -13.80 13.39
N THR A 563 12.23 -13.65 13.75
CA THR A 563 11.72 -12.37 14.26
C THR A 563 12.30 -12.07 15.64
N ARG A 564 12.45 -13.09 16.50
CA ARG A 564 12.99 -12.96 17.85
C ARG A 564 14.53 -12.94 17.90
N ASN A 565 15.17 -13.67 16.98
CA ASN A 565 16.62 -13.78 16.87
C ASN A 565 17.15 -13.36 15.47
N PRO A 566 16.93 -12.11 15.02
CA PRO A 566 17.37 -11.68 13.69
C PRO A 566 18.85 -11.91 13.39
N LEU A 567 19.76 -11.75 14.35
CA LEU A 567 21.20 -11.89 14.12
C LEU A 567 21.62 -13.34 13.88
N ASP A 568 20.87 -14.29 14.42
CA ASP A 568 21.09 -15.71 14.15
C ASP A 568 20.65 -16.06 12.72
N CYS A 569 19.60 -15.41 12.21
CA CYS A 569 19.07 -15.66 10.88
C CYS A 569 19.67 -14.77 9.77
N PHE A 570 20.22 -13.62 10.11
CA PHE A 570 20.76 -12.62 9.19
C PHE A 570 22.21 -12.28 9.58
N GLN A 571 23.08 -13.29 9.52
CA GLN A 571 24.50 -13.15 9.88
C GLN A 571 25.24 -12.24 8.89
N VAL A 572 25.92 -11.22 9.42
CA VAL A 572 26.63 -10.17 8.66
C VAL A 572 27.83 -10.73 7.86
N GLU A 573 28.35 -11.92 8.21
CA GLU A 573 29.53 -12.53 7.57
C GLU A 573 29.32 -13.01 6.12
N HIS A 574 28.09 -13.04 5.61
CA HIS A 574 27.82 -13.39 4.20
C HIS A 574 27.71 -12.18 3.25
N ILE A 575 27.98 -10.96 3.72
CA ILE A 575 27.78 -9.71 2.95
C ILE A 575 29.04 -9.27 2.14
N GLN A 576 30.14 -10.04 2.16
CA GLN A 576 31.37 -9.66 1.41
C GLN A 576 31.79 -10.55 0.24
N THR A 577 31.04 -11.59 -0.12
CA THR A 577 31.37 -12.38 -1.34
C THR A 577 30.14 -12.94 -2.03
N ALA A 578 29.56 -12.17 -2.96
CA ALA A 578 28.85 -12.67 -4.14
C ALA A 578 28.80 -11.57 -5.21
#